data_AF-A0A5C7JJ83-F1
#
_entry.id   AF-A0A5C7JJ83-F1
#
_cell.length_a   1.000
_cell.length_b   1.000
_cell.length_c   1.000
_cell.angle_alpha   90.00
_cell.angle_beta   90.00
_cell.angle_gamma   90.00
#
_symmetry.space_group_name_H-M   'P 1'
#
loop_
_entity.id
_entity.type
_entity.pdbx_description
1 polymer ?
#
loop_
_entity_poly.entity_id
_entity_poly.type
_entity_poly.pdbx_seq_one_letter_code
_entity_poly.pdbx_strand_id
1 'polypeptide(L)'
;MKNQFIYTAVIAEKEYKASFNIEKVIRSLTEENGNVIVILDDFNERVTQQPDIDVKTNKFKGYKNVRETVQSEIHLTPEDGERFYKLTEFNK
;
A
#
# COMPACT_ATOMS: atom_id res chain seq x y z
N MET A 1 8.16 10.68 -17.45
CA MET A 1 7.31 9.94 -16.47
C MET A 1 6.20 9.20 -17.22
N LYS A 2 6.52 8.20 -18.04
CA LYS A 2 5.54 7.57 -18.94
C LYS A 2 4.68 6.49 -18.27
N ASN A 3 5.17 5.92 -17.17
CA ASN A 3 4.57 4.75 -16.51
C ASN A 3 3.89 5.10 -15.17
N GLN A 4 3.57 6.38 -14.96
CA GLN A 4 2.94 6.85 -13.73
C GLN A 4 1.42 6.90 -13.91
N PHE A 5 0.68 6.21 -13.05
CA PHE A 5 -0.76 6.40 -12.93
C PHE A 5 -1.03 7.51 -11.93
N ILE A 6 -1.75 8.56 -12.35
CA ILE A 6 -2.11 9.69 -11.49
C ILE A 6 -3.55 9.51 -11.01
N TYR A 7 -3.73 9.58 -9.70
CA TYR A 7 -5.00 9.38 -9.01
C TYR A 7 -5.23 10.43 -7.93
N THR A 8 -6.44 10.46 -7.40
CA THR A 8 -6.83 11.29 -6.26
C THR A 8 -6.78 10.44 -4.99
N ALA A 9 -5.93 10.82 -4.04
CA ALA A 9 -5.82 10.18 -2.73
C ALA A 9 -6.56 11.02 -1.69
N VAL A 10 -7.40 10.38 -0.88
CA VAL A 10 -8.05 11.03 0.27
C VAL A 10 -7.27 10.66 1.53
N ILE A 11 -6.58 11.64 2.11
CA ILE A 11 -5.77 11.46 3.34
C ILE A 11 -6.26 12.48 4.36
N ALA A 12 -6.78 11.97 5.49
CA ALA A 12 -7.34 12.81 6.56
C ALA A 12 -8.34 13.85 6.03
N GLU A 13 -9.33 13.38 5.25
CA GLU A 13 -10.42 14.18 4.64
C GLU A 13 -9.97 15.24 3.61
N LYS A 14 -8.70 15.23 3.22
CA LYS A 14 -8.17 16.12 2.18
C LYS A 14 -7.80 15.34 0.94
N GLU A 15 -8.09 15.93 -0.21
CA GLU A 15 -7.73 15.38 -1.51
C GLU A 15 -6.32 15.81 -1.93
N TYR A 16 -5.56 14.84 -2.41
CA TYR A 16 -4.22 15.04 -2.95
C TYR A 16 -4.11 14.39 -4.31
N LYS A 17 -3.28 14.97 -5.19
CA LYS A 17 -2.82 14.26 -6.39
C LYS A 17 -1.64 13.40 -6.03
N ALA A 18 -1.79 12.10 -6.25
CA ALA A 18 -0.77 11.10 -6.01
C ALA A 18 -0.50 10.31 -7.29
N SER A 19 0.62 9.59 -7.31
CA SER A 19 0.95 8.73 -8.45
C SER A 19 1.72 7.49 -8.02
N PHE A 20 1.56 6.41 -8.77
CA PHE A 20 2.37 5.19 -8.63
C PHE A 20 2.85 4.68 -9.98
N ASN A 21 3.92 3.89 -9.97
CA ASN A 21 4.42 3.24 -11.17
C ASN A 21 3.57 2.01 -11.53
N ILE A 22 2.93 2.03 -12.69
CA ILE A 22 2.07 0.94 -13.20
C ILE A 22 2.86 -0.36 -13.38
N GLU A 23 4.13 -0.28 -13.78
CA GLU A 23 4.97 -1.48 -13.99
C GLU A 23 5.30 -2.20 -12.70
N LYS A 24 5.10 -1.55 -11.55
CA LYS A 24 5.25 -2.18 -10.25
C LYS A 24 3.96 -2.83 -9.75
N VAL A 25 2.83 -2.73 -10.44
CA VAL A 25 1.60 -3.37 -9.97
C VAL A 25 1.72 -4.88 -10.10
N ILE A 26 1.51 -5.61 -9.00
CA ILE A 26 1.49 -7.08 -9.01
C ILE A 26 0.09 -7.65 -9.12
N ARG A 27 -0.89 -6.99 -8.51
CA ARG A 27 -2.31 -7.38 -8.52
C ARG A 27 -3.20 -6.22 -8.09
N SER A 28 -4.48 -6.32 -8.42
CA SER A 28 -5.53 -5.45 -7.90
C SER A 28 -6.74 -6.28 -7.42
N LEU A 29 -7.55 -5.69 -6.54
CA LEU A 29 -8.79 -6.24 -6.02
C LEU A 29 -9.86 -5.15 -6.00
N THR A 30 -11.05 -5.44 -6.55
CA THR A 30 -12.20 -4.54 -6.48
C THR A 30 -13.05 -4.92 -5.27
N GLU A 31 -13.37 -3.94 -4.43
CA GLU A 31 -14.24 -4.08 -3.26
C GLU A 31 -15.73 -3.99 -3.62
N GLU A 32 -16.62 -4.37 -2.70
CA GLU A 32 -18.08 -4.34 -2.93
C GLU A 32 -18.63 -2.94 -3.25
N ASN A 33 -17.98 -1.89 -2.76
CA ASN A 33 -18.35 -0.49 -3.01
C ASN A 33 -17.76 0.08 -4.31
N GLY A 34 -17.05 -0.73 -5.10
CA GLY A 34 -16.41 -0.33 -6.35
C GLY A 34 -15.02 0.29 -6.20
N ASN A 35 -14.52 0.50 -4.98
CA ASN A 35 -13.13 0.90 -4.78
C ASN A 35 -12.18 -0.18 -5.29
N VAL A 36 -10.96 0.23 -5.67
CA VAL A 36 -9.93 -0.70 -6.14
C VAL A 36 -8.70 -0.59 -5.26
N ILE A 37 -8.28 -1.71 -4.70
CA ILE A 37 -7.00 -1.85 -4.01
C ILE A 37 -5.96 -2.30 -5.03
N VAL A 38 -4.90 -1.51 -5.20
CA VAL A 38 -3.76 -1.79 -6.07
C VAL A 38 -2.55 -2.13 -5.19
N ILE A 39 -1.88 -3.23 -5.49
CA ILE A 39 -0.76 -3.75 -4.69
C ILE A 39 0.50 -3.74 -5.54
N LEU A 40 1.60 -3.19 -5.00
CA LEU A 40 2.86 -2.97 -5.72
C LEU A 40 3.96 -3.98 -5.36
N ASP A 41 4.84 -4.33 -6.30
CA ASP A 41 6.08 -5.07 -6.07
C ASP A 41 7.15 -4.14 -5.49
N ASP A 42 6.96 -3.73 -4.24
CA ASP A 42 7.86 -2.82 -3.54
C ASP A 42 8.13 -3.25 -2.11
N PHE A 43 8.35 -4.56 -1.92
CA PHE A 43 8.73 -5.12 -0.63
C PHE A 43 9.93 -4.37 -0.04
N ASN A 44 9.70 -3.81 1.15
CA ASN A 44 10.71 -3.09 1.92
C ASN A 44 10.77 -3.65 3.34
N GLU A 45 11.97 -3.66 3.93
CA GLU A 45 12.12 -3.96 5.35
C GLU A 45 11.95 -2.69 6.17
N ARG A 46 11.04 -2.74 7.16
CA ARG A 46 10.93 -1.73 8.20
C ARG A 46 11.45 -2.31 9.50
N VAL A 47 12.42 -1.62 10.10
CA VAL A 47 12.95 -1.99 11.43
C VAL A 47 12.35 -1.05 12.46
N THR A 48 11.69 -1.61 13.48
CA THR A 48 11.19 -0.86 14.63
C THR A 48 11.82 -1.37 15.92
N GLN A 49 12.09 -0.46 16.86
CA GLN A 49 12.52 -0.86 18.20
C GLN A 49 11.27 -1.06 19.07
N GLN A 50 11.13 -2.26 19.61
CA GLN A 50 10.06 -2.60 20.53
C GLN A 50 10.67 -2.96 21.90
N PRO A 51 10.00 -2.62 23.02
CA PRO A 51 10.40 -3.08 24.34
C PRO A 51 10.54 -4.61 24.37
N ASP A 52 11.68 -5.10 24.86
CA ASP A 52 11.88 -6.51 25.13
C ASP A 52 11.47 -6.81 26.57
N ILE A 53 10.32 -7.45 26.72
CA ILE A 53 9.73 -7.80 28.01
C ILE A 53 9.84 -9.31 28.19
N ASP A 54 10.42 -9.73 29.31
CA ASP A 54 10.40 -11.14 29.69
C ASP A 54 8.98 -11.57 30.05
N VAL A 55 8.36 -12.38 29.20
CA VAL A 55 6.98 -12.86 29.38
C VAL A 55 6.76 -13.67 30.67
N LYS A 56 7.82 -14.22 31.29
CA LYS A 56 7.71 -14.97 32.54
C LYS A 56 7.84 -14.11 33.78
N THR A 57 8.71 -13.09 33.74
CA THR A 57 9.00 -12.24 34.90
C THR A 57 8.38 -10.85 34.81
N ASN A 58 7.79 -10.51 33.66
CA ASN A 58 7.25 -9.20 33.30
C ASN A 58 8.25 -8.04 33.48
N LYS A 59 9.55 -8.35 33.44
CA LYS A 59 10.63 -7.37 33.59
C LYS A 59 11.08 -6.88 32.22
N PHE A 60 11.28 -5.57 32.11
CA PHE A 60 11.90 -4.93 30.96
C PHE A 60 13.40 -5.27 30.89
N LYS A 61 13.85 -5.76 29.73
CA LYS A 61 15.25 -6.14 29.48
C LYS A 61 16.00 -5.16 28.56
N GLY A 62 15.28 -4.30 27.87
CA GLY A 62 15.85 -3.37 26.89
C GLY A 62 14.94 -3.23 25.67
N TYR A 63 15.52 -2.89 24.53
CA TYR A 63 14.81 -2.82 23.26
C TYR A 63 15.32 -3.91 22.32
N LYS A 64 14.42 -4.54 21.58
CA LYS A 64 14.75 -5.45 20.49
C LYS A 64 14.36 -4.83 19.15
N ASN A 65 15.15 -5.14 18.13
CA ASN A 65 14.82 -4.77 16.77
C ASN A 65 13.84 -5.80 16.22
N VAL A 66 12.67 -5.33 15.80
CA VAL A 66 11.67 -6.12 15.08
C VAL A 66 11.72 -5.70 13.62
N ARG A 67 11.92 -6.68 12.74
CA ARG A 67 11.92 -6.49 11.28
C ARG A 67 10.59 -6.94 10.73
N GLU A 68 9.96 -6.07 9.96
CA GLU A 68 8.69 -6.34 9.28
C GLU A 68 8.89 -6.10 7.79
N THR A 69 8.43 -7.04 6.98
CA THR A 69 8.36 -6.87 5.53
C THR A 69 7.05 -6.16 5.21
N VAL A 70 7.13 -4.98 4.61
CA VAL A 70 5.98 -4.15 4.25
C VAL A 70 5.87 -4.00 2.73
N GLN A 71 4.64 -3.82 2.26
CA GLN A 71 4.27 -3.64 0.86
C GLN A 71 3.31 -2.45 0.76
N SER A 72 3.38 -1.69 -0.33
CA SER A 72 2.44 -0.59 -0.56
C SER A 72 1.09 -1.10 -1.08
N GLU A 73 0.03 -0.67 -0.40
CA GLU A 73 -1.36 -0.82 -0.84
C GLU A 73 -1.94 0.55 -1.15
N ILE A 74 -2.49 0.70 -2.35
CA ILE A 74 -3.05 1.95 -2.84
C ILE A 74 -4.55 1.77 -3.03
N HIS A 75 -5.33 2.60 -2.34
CA HIS A 75 -6.77 2.64 -2.48
C HIS A 75 -7.16 3.69 -3.53
N LEU A 76 -7.84 3.23 -4.57
CA LEU A 76 -8.42 4.05 -5.62
C LEU A 76 -9.92 4.21 -5.36
N THR A 77 -10.43 5.40 -5.64
CA THR A 77 -11.88 5.64 -5.72
C THR A 77 -12.47 4.82 -6.88
N PRO A 78 -13.79 4.63 -6.96
CA PRO A 78 -14.40 3.89 -8.05
C PRO A 78 -14.06 4.50 -9.42
N GLU A 79 -14.03 5.83 -9.52
CA GLU A 79 -13.72 6.55 -10.76
C GLU A 79 -12.28 6.33 -11.21
N ASP A 80 -11.32 6.37 -10.27
CA ASP A 80 -9.91 6.10 -10.57
C ASP A 80 -9.66 4.61 -10.80
N GLY A 81 -10.43 3.72 -10.15
CA GLY A 81 -10.41 2.28 -10.39
C GLY A 81 -10.81 1.92 -11.82
N GLU A 82 -11.89 2.52 -12.34
CA GLU A 82 -12.26 2.35 -13.74
C GLU A 82 -11.18 2.84 -14.71
N ARG A 83 -10.59 4.02 -14.43
CA ARG A 83 -9.49 4.56 -15.24
C ARG A 83 -8.27 3.63 -15.21
N PHE A 84 -7.97 3.06 -14.05
CA PHE A 84 -6.88 2.11 -13.88
C PHE A 84 -7.12 0.85 -14.74
N TYR A 85 -8.31 0.25 -14.66
CA TYR A 85 -8.62 -0.93 -15.47
C TYR A 85 -8.61 -0.64 -16.98
N LYS A 86 -9.15 0.50 -17.42
CA LYS A 86 -9.09 0.91 -18.85
C LYS A 86 -7.66 1.03 -19.39
N LEU A 87 -6.67 1.30 -18.54
CA LEU A 87 -5.26 1.35 -18.93
C LEU A 87 -4.60 -0.04 -18.93
N THR A 88 -5.04 -0.94 -18.06
CA THR A 88 -4.49 -2.30 -17.93
C THR A 88 -5.26 -3.33 -18.76
N GLU A 89 -6.44 -2.99 -19.26
CA GLU A 89 -7.27 -3.85 -20.09
C GLU A 89 -6.61 -4.06 -21.45
N PHE A 90 -6.04 -5.25 -21.57
CA PHE A 90 -5.83 -5.98 -22.81
C PHE A 90 -7.18 -6.09 -23.53
N ASN A 91 -7.46 -5.18 -24.47
CA ASN A 91 -8.63 -5.26 -25.36
C ASN A 91 -8.70 -6.67 -25.97
N LYS A 92 -9.76 -7.41 -25.67
CA LYS A 92 -10.11 -8.63 -26.40
C LYS A 92 -10.98 -8.29 -27.59
#